data_AF-A0A847MVX6-F1
#
_entry.id   AF-A0A847MVX6-F1
#
_cell.length_a   1.000
_cell.length_b   1.000
_cell.length_c   1.000
_cell.angle_alpha   90.00
_cell.angle_beta   90.00
_cell.angle_gamma   90.00
#
_symmetry.space_group_name_H-M   'P 1'
#
loop_
_entity.id
_entity.type
_entity.pdbx_description
1 polymer ?
#
loop_
_entity_poly.entity_id
_entity_poly.type
_entity_poly.pdbx_seq_one_letter_code
_entity_poly.pdbx_strand_id
1 'polypeptide(L)'
;MRHLWIVLLGLTGGLVWNALADGAAGSAVVLGLIGLGLAWLFSPWQGGRTDRHQDVLERPVTDRDVVIYWRPGCIFCIRLRGRLGRHGKEATWVNIWQDPAAAEFVRGVNGGNETVPTVVIGGEAHTNPDPQEVLDHILASR
;
A
#
# COMPACT_ATOMS: atom_id res chain seq x y z
N MET A 1 3.50 4.31 -12.50
CA MET A 1 2.43 4.32 -11.48
C MET A 1 2.82 5.04 -10.19
N ARG A 2 4.02 4.82 -9.62
CA ARG A 2 4.46 5.46 -8.35
C ARG A 2 4.38 7.00 -8.29
N HIS A 3 4.48 7.69 -9.42
CA HIS A 3 4.38 9.16 -9.52
C HIS A 3 3.00 9.67 -9.96
N LEU A 4 2.03 8.77 -10.15
CA LEU A 4 0.69 9.14 -10.66
C LEU A 4 0.00 10.17 -9.78
N TRP A 5 0.18 10.08 -8.46
CA TRP A 5 -0.39 11.05 -7.51
C TRP A 5 0.09 12.50 -7.77
N ILE A 6 1.33 12.71 -8.22
CA ILE A 6 1.85 14.05 -8.56
C ILE A 6 1.11 14.60 -9.79
N VAL A 7 0.92 13.75 -10.80
CA VAL A 7 0.17 14.12 -12.00
C VAL A 7 -1.29 14.43 -11.65
N LEU A 8 -1.91 13.60 -10.79
CA LEU A 8 -3.27 13.85 -10.31
C LEU A 8 -3.39 15.18 -9.55
N LEU A 9 -2.40 15.52 -8.71
CA LEU A 9 -2.37 16.83 -8.03
C LEU A 9 -2.27 17.98 -9.03
N GLY A 10 -1.39 17.88 -10.03
CA GLY A 10 -1.25 18.90 -11.07
C GLY A 10 -2.55 19.09 -11.88
N LEU A 11 -3.16 17.99 -12.33
CA LEU A 11 -4.44 18.02 -13.05
C LEU A 11 -5.57 18.58 -12.19
N THR A 12 -5.64 18.17 -10.91
CA THR A 12 -6.63 18.69 -9.96
C THR A 12 -6.46 20.20 -9.78
N GLY A 13 -5.22 20.67 -9.63
CA GLY A 13 -4.92 22.10 -9.53
C GLY A 13 -5.38 22.88 -10.77
N GLY A 14 -5.13 22.35 -11.97
CA GLY A 14 -5.59 22.97 -13.22
C GLY A 14 -7.11 23.04 -13.35
N LEU A 15 -7.82 21.96 -12.99
CA LEU A 15 -9.29 21.92 -13.02
C LEU A 15 -9.92 22.87 -11.99
N VAL A 16 -9.36 22.91 -10.77
CA VAL A 16 -9.81 23.85 -9.72
C VAL A 16 -9.57 25.29 -10.15
N TRP A 17 -8.39 25.60 -10.71
CA TRP A 17 -8.08 26.92 -11.23
C TRP A 17 -9.07 27.36 -12.30
N ASN A 18 -9.34 26.50 -13.29
CA ASN A 18 -10.29 26.79 -14.35
C ASN A 18 -11.71 27.03 -13.80
N ALA A 19 -12.20 26.17 -12.90
CA ALA A 19 -13.51 26.35 -12.27
C ALA A 19 -13.62 27.64 -11.46
N LEU A 20 -12.55 28.06 -10.77
CA LEU A 20 -12.52 29.35 -10.07
C LEU A 20 -12.49 30.54 -11.01
N ALA A 21 -11.75 30.46 -12.12
CA ALA A 21 -11.71 31.49 -13.15
C ALA A 21 -13.09 31.71 -13.80
N ASP A 22 -13.88 30.64 -13.91
CA ASP A 22 -15.26 30.67 -14.42
C ASP A 22 -16.30 31.06 -13.34
N GLY A 23 -15.87 31.39 -12.11
CA GLY A 23 -16.76 31.74 -10.99
C GLY A 23 -17.53 30.56 -10.39
N ALA A 24 -17.25 29.33 -10.82
CA ALA A 24 -17.91 28.10 -10.39
C ALA A 24 -17.31 27.54 -9.09
N ALA A 25 -17.39 28.31 -8.00
CA ALA A 25 -16.78 27.95 -6.71
C ALA A 25 -17.25 26.59 -6.17
N GLY A 26 -18.53 26.23 -6.36
CA GLY A 26 -19.06 24.92 -5.95
C GLY A 26 -18.36 23.76 -6.66
N SER A 27 -18.19 23.85 -7.98
CA SER A 27 -17.48 22.85 -8.78
C SER A 27 -16.01 22.77 -8.39
N ALA A 28 -15.36 23.91 -8.11
CA ALA A 28 -13.98 23.95 -7.66
C ALA A 28 -13.78 23.15 -6.36
N VAL A 29 -14.70 23.28 -5.39
CA VAL A 29 -14.66 22.49 -4.14
C VAL A 29 -14.81 20.99 -4.43
N VAL A 30 -15.81 20.61 -5.22
CA VAL A 30 -16.08 19.19 -5.53
C VAL A 30 -14.89 18.55 -6.26
N LEU A 31 -14.37 19.20 -7.31
CA LEU A 31 -13.22 18.72 -8.07
C LEU A 31 -11.96 18.66 -7.22
N GLY A 32 -11.74 19.65 -6.35
CA GLY A 32 -10.64 19.65 -5.40
C GLY A 32 -10.71 18.46 -4.44
N LEU A 33 -11.86 18.21 -3.82
CA LEU A 33 -12.05 17.10 -2.90
C LEU A 33 -11.85 15.73 -3.58
N ILE A 34 -12.46 15.53 -4.74
CA ILE A 34 -12.31 14.28 -5.51
C ILE A 34 -10.86 14.08 -5.94
N GLY A 35 -10.24 15.11 -6.52
CA GLY A 35 -8.88 15.04 -7.02
C GLY A 35 -7.84 14.81 -5.93
N LEU A 36 -7.98 15.49 -4.78
CA LEU A 36 -7.14 15.24 -3.60
C LEU A 36 -7.34 13.83 -3.05
N GLY A 37 -8.58 13.33 -3.00
CA GLY A 37 -8.87 11.95 -2.57
C GLY A 37 -8.22 10.90 -3.47
N LEU A 38 -8.30 11.09 -4.80
CA LEU A 38 -7.65 10.21 -5.76
C LEU A 38 -6.14 10.30 -5.67
N ALA A 39 -5.57 11.50 -5.59
CA ALA A 39 -4.14 11.70 -5.41
C ALA A 39 -3.64 10.99 -4.14
N TRP A 40 -4.37 11.08 -3.04
CA TRP A 40 -4.04 10.39 -1.79
C TRP A 40 -4.12 8.87 -1.92
N LEU A 41 -5.16 8.33 -2.59
CA LEU A 41 -5.35 6.88 -2.79
C LEU A 41 -4.20 6.21 -3.57
N PHE A 42 -3.61 6.94 -4.51
CA PHE A 42 -2.48 6.47 -5.32
C PHE A 42 -1.13 7.01 -4.84
N SER A 43 -1.08 7.64 -3.66
CA SER A 43 0.14 8.19 -3.08
C SER A 43 0.90 7.12 -2.30
N PRO A 44 2.25 7.06 -2.38
CA PRO A 44 3.04 6.20 -1.51
C PRO A 44 2.79 6.50 -0.03
N TRP A 45 2.34 7.70 0.32
CA TRP A 45 2.11 8.14 1.70
C TRP A 45 0.75 7.72 2.29
N GLN A 46 -0.03 6.92 1.56
CA GLN A 46 -1.30 6.38 2.05
C GLN A 46 -1.06 5.58 3.36
N GLY A 47 -1.66 6.03 4.46
CA GLY A 47 -1.52 5.38 5.77
C GLY A 47 -0.22 5.72 6.51
N GLY A 48 0.56 6.71 6.06
CA GLY A 48 1.77 7.18 6.71
C GLY A 48 3.05 6.47 6.24
N ARG A 49 4.12 6.60 7.02
CA ARG A 49 5.37 5.85 6.80
C ARG A 49 5.18 4.40 7.22
N THR A 50 5.59 3.47 6.36
CA THR A 50 5.65 2.05 6.71
C THR A 50 7.05 1.68 7.20
N ASP A 51 7.15 0.54 7.86
CA ASP A 51 8.44 -0.07 8.19
C ASP A 51 9.26 -0.30 6.91
N ARG A 52 10.59 -0.20 7.04
CA ARG A 52 11.51 -0.58 5.95
C ARG A 52 11.80 -2.07 6.04
N HIS A 53 12.06 -2.68 4.89
CA HIS A 53 12.44 -4.08 4.78
C HIS A 53 13.63 -4.44 5.69
N GLN A 54 14.65 -3.59 5.72
CA GLN A 54 15.83 -3.81 6.58
C GLN A 54 15.46 -3.81 8.06
N ASP A 55 14.72 -2.80 8.52
CA ASP A 55 14.25 -2.70 9.91
C ASP A 55 13.41 -3.93 10.32
N VAL A 56 12.64 -4.50 9.38
CA VAL A 56 11.86 -5.72 9.61
C VAL A 56 12.74 -6.96 9.70
N LEU A 57 13.81 -7.04 8.90
CA LEU A 57 14.74 -8.17 8.95
C LEU A 57 15.58 -8.20 10.24
N GLU A 58 15.85 -7.04 10.83
CA GLU A 58 16.59 -6.90 12.09
C GLU A 58 15.75 -7.28 13.32
N ARG A 59 14.43 -7.33 13.21
CA ARG A 59 13.54 -7.74 14.30
C ARG A 59 13.73 -9.23 14.63
N PRO A 60 13.54 -9.63 15.91
CA PRO A 60 13.45 -11.04 16.29
C PRO A 60 12.47 -11.80 15.40
N VAL A 61 12.76 -13.07 15.08
CA VAL A 61 11.89 -13.89 14.21
C VAL A 61 10.45 -13.93 14.74
N THR A 62 10.28 -13.95 16.07
CA THR A 62 8.98 -13.91 16.76
C THR A 62 8.15 -12.66 16.45
N ASP A 63 8.80 -11.54 16.12
CA ASP A 63 8.14 -10.24 15.88
C ASP A 63 7.82 -10.00 14.39
N ARG A 64 8.22 -10.93 13.51
CA ARG A 64 8.05 -10.83 12.05
C ARG A 64 7.37 -12.07 11.45
N ASP A 65 6.51 -12.72 12.23
CA ASP A 65 5.87 -13.98 11.85
C ASP A 65 5.06 -13.86 10.55
N VAL A 66 4.43 -12.69 10.33
CA VAL A 66 3.75 -12.34 9.08
C VAL A 66 4.12 -10.92 8.62
N VAL A 67 4.78 -10.83 7.45
CA VAL A 67 5.15 -9.56 6.80
C VAL A 67 4.45 -9.44 5.46
N ILE A 68 3.67 -8.38 5.26
CA ILE A 68 2.87 -8.14 4.06
C ILE A 68 3.47 -6.97 3.27
N TYR A 69 4.00 -7.27 2.08
CA TYR A 69 4.45 -6.30 1.10
C TYR A 69 3.28 -5.85 0.23
N TRP A 70 3.09 -4.53 0.15
CA TRP A 70 1.94 -3.94 -0.55
C TRP A 70 2.32 -2.65 -1.27
N ARG A 71 1.39 -2.13 -2.09
CA ARG A 71 1.51 -0.80 -2.69
C ARG A 71 0.13 -0.12 -2.85
N PRO A 72 0.08 1.22 -2.91
CA PRO A 72 -1.16 1.96 -3.18
C PRO A 72 -1.84 1.53 -4.49
N GLY A 73 -3.17 1.52 -4.49
CA GLY A 73 -3.98 1.12 -5.65
C GLY A 73 -4.01 -0.39 -5.95
N CYS A 74 -3.41 -1.24 -5.11
CA CYS A 74 -3.46 -2.70 -5.25
C CYS A 74 -4.80 -3.26 -4.73
N ILE A 75 -5.69 -3.69 -5.64
CA ILE A 75 -7.01 -4.25 -5.29
C ILE A 75 -6.87 -5.52 -4.43
N PHE A 76 -5.92 -6.40 -4.74
CA PHE A 76 -5.67 -7.61 -3.95
C PHE A 76 -5.19 -7.31 -2.54
N CYS A 77 -4.35 -6.28 -2.36
CA CYS A 77 -3.88 -5.83 -1.06
C CYS A 77 -5.02 -5.23 -0.22
N ILE A 78 -5.94 -4.48 -0.85
CA ILE A 78 -7.15 -3.96 -0.22
C ILE A 78 -8.05 -5.12 0.23
N ARG A 79 -8.25 -6.12 -0.63
CA ARG A 79 -9.02 -7.33 -0.31
C ARG A 79 -8.41 -8.11 0.85
N LEU A 80 -7.10 -8.32 0.83
CA LEU A 80 -6.37 -8.99 1.91
C LEU A 80 -6.56 -8.22 3.23
N ARG A 81 -6.30 -6.91 3.25
CA ARG A 81 -6.51 -6.07 4.43
C ARG A 81 -7.95 -6.15 4.96
N GLY A 82 -8.94 -6.11 4.07
CA GLY A 82 -10.35 -6.22 4.44
C GLY A 82 -10.71 -7.57 5.08
N ARG A 83 -10.15 -8.66 4.56
CA ARG A 83 -10.36 -10.02 5.08
C ARG A 83 -9.67 -10.25 6.42
N LEU A 84 -8.48 -9.69 6.64
CA LEU A 84 -7.78 -9.76 7.92
C LEU A 84 -8.47 -8.91 9.01
N GLY A 85 -9.19 -7.86 8.62
CA GLY A 85 -9.95 -7.03 9.54
C GLY A 85 -9.08 -6.45 10.67
N ARG A 86 -9.52 -6.62 11.92
CA ARG A 86 -8.78 -6.13 13.11
C ARG A 86 -7.43 -6.83 13.31
N HIS A 87 -7.32 -8.09 12.90
CA HIS A 87 -6.11 -8.90 13.03
C HIS A 87 -5.02 -8.46 12.05
N GLY A 88 -5.39 -7.74 10.99
CA GLY A 88 -4.40 -7.18 10.07
C GLY A 88 -3.39 -6.23 10.72
N LYS A 89 -3.71 -5.67 11.90
CA LYS A 89 -2.76 -4.83 12.66
C LYS A 89 -1.64 -5.62 13.35
N GLU A 90 -1.81 -6.94 13.47
CA GLU A 90 -0.84 -7.84 14.08
C GLU A 90 0.25 -8.24 13.06
N ALA A 91 -0.02 -8.09 11.76
CA ALA A 91 0.97 -8.26 10.70
C ALA A 91 1.78 -6.97 10.45
N THR A 92 3.03 -7.13 10.02
CA THR A 92 3.87 -6.00 9.60
C THR A 92 3.56 -5.64 8.14
N TRP A 93 3.29 -4.37 7.84
CA TRP A 93 2.97 -3.92 6.47
C TRP A 93 4.11 -3.06 5.91
N VAL A 94 4.70 -3.49 4.80
CA VAL A 94 5.81 -2.80 4.12
C VAL A 94 5.35 -2.28 2.76
N ASN A 95 5.42 -0.97 2.54
CA ASN A 95 5.09 -0.38 1.25
C ASN A 95 6.30 -0.35 0.31
N ILE A 96 6.27 -1.15 -0.75
CA ILE A 96 7.37 -1.26 -1.72
C ILE A 96 7.65 0.02 -2.51
N TRP A 97 6.72 0.99 -2.51
CA TRP A 97 6.96 2.29 -3.15
C TRP A 97 7.75 3.25 -2.26
N GLN A 98 7.74 3.06 -0.94
CA GLN A 98 8.53 3.87 0.00
C GLN A 98 9.94 3.32 0.20
N ASP A 99 10.14 2.01 -0.02
CA ASP A 99 11.41 1.34 0.24
C ASP A 99 11.92 0.57 -1.00
N PRO A 100 13.03 1.02 -1.63
CA PRO A 100 13.67 0.33 -2.74
C PRO A 100 14.12 -1.11 -2.41
N ALA A 101 14.56 -1.37 -1.18
CA ALA A 101 15.00 -2.71 -0.77
C ALA A 101 13.81 -3.68 -0.69
N ALA A 102 12.67 -3.21 -0.20
CA ALA A 102 11.42 -3.98 -0.22
C ALA A 102 10.98 -4.31 -1.66
N ALA A 103 11.09 -3.36 -2.60
CA ALA A 103 10.77 -3.61 -4.01
C ALA A 103 11.74 -4.63 -4.63
N GLU A 104 13.03 -4.55 -4.30
CA GLU A 104 14.03 -5.51 -4.75
C GLU A 104 13.76 -6.92 -4.23
N PHE A 105 13.47 -7.06 -2.93
CA PHE A 105 13.07 -8.33 -2.33
C PHE A 105 11.86 -8.93 -3.05
N VAL A 106 10.80 -8.14 -3.26
CA VAL A 106 9.58 -8.59 -3.95
C VAL A 106 9.90 -9.03 -5.38
N ARG A 107 10.75 -8.31 -6.12
CA ARG A 107 11.19 -8.75 -7.46
C ARG A 107 11.97 -10.06 -7.39
N GLY A 108 12.83 -10.23 -6.40
CA GLY A 108 13.62 -11.45 -6.20
C GLY A 108 12.76 -12.70 -6.07
N VAL A 109 11.68 -12.63 -5.29
CA VAL A 109 10.78 -13.78 -5.05
C VAL A 109 9.71 -13.97 -6.14
N ASN A 110 9.56 -13.01 -7.07
CA ASN A 110 8.51 -13.00 -8.10
C ASN A 110 9.05 -13.00 -9.54
N GLY A 111 10.25 -13.56 -9.76
CA GLY A 111 10.83 -13.67 -11.09
C GLY A 111 11.07 -12.31 -11.76
N GLY A 112 11.46 -11.30 -10.99
CA GLY A 112 11.73 -9.93 -11.45
C GLY A 112 10.55 -8.97 -11.38
N ASN A 113 9.36 -9.42 -11.00
CA ASN A 113 8.15 -8.59 -10.97
C ASN A 113 7.86 -8.00 -9.59
N GLU A 114 7.35 -6.77 -9.54
CA GLU A 114 6.83 -6.15 -8.30
C GLU A 114 5.40 -6.61 -8.00
N THR A 115 5.18 -7.93 -7.98
CA THR A 115 3.88 -8.55 -7.74
C THR A 115 3.51 -8.45 -6.27
N VAL A 116 2.32 -7.91 -5.98
CA VAL A 116 1.81 -7.73 -4.62
C VAL A 116 0.32 -8.11 -4.55
N PRO A 117 -0.20 -8.55 -3.39
CA PRO A 117 0.50 -8.71 -2.12
C PRO A 117 1.50 -9.88 -2.15
N THR A 118 2.70 -9.65 -1.65
CA THR A 118 3.63 -10.73 -1.30
C THR A 118 3.64 -10.80 0.22
N VAL A 119 3.40 -11.99 0.77
CA VAL A 119 3.32 -12.21 2.21
C VAL A 119 4.44 -13.16 2.60
N VAL A 120 5.25 -12.78 3.57
CA VAL A 120 6.24 -13.67 4.17
C VAL A 120 5.64 -14.23 5.45
N ILE A 121 5.56 -15.55 5.54
CA ILE A 121 5.02 -16.30 6.69
C ILE A 121 6.12 -17.25 7.15
N GLY A 122 6.56 -17.13 8.40
CA GLY A 122 7.62 -18.01 8.94
C GLY A 122 8.93 -17.99 8.13
N GLY A 123 9.19 -16.92 7.38
CA GLY A 123 10.36 -16.77 6.50
C GLY A 123 10.15 -17.24 5.05
N GLU A 124 9.03 -17.89 4.72
CA GLU A 124 8.69 -18.29 3.36
C GLU A 124 7.84 -17.23 2.66
N ALA A 125 8.12 -16.94 1.39
CA ALA A 125 7.41 -15.91 0.62
C ALA A 125 6.29 -16.52 -0.23
N HIS A 126 5.07 -16.02 -0.02
CA HIS A 126 3.87 -16.39 -0.74
C HIS A 126 3.38 -15.21 -1.59
N THR A 127 3.16 -15.46 -2.88
CA THR A 127 2.68 -14.43 -3.80
C THR A 127 1.18 -14.52 -3.97
N ASN A 128 0.49 -13.47 -3.53
CA ASN A 128 -0.96 -13.37 -3.52
C ASN A 128 -1.66 -14.60 -2.89
N PRO A 129 -1.32 -14.95 -1.63
CA PRO A 129 -1.91 -16.09 -0.93
C PRO A 129 -3.41 -15.89 -0.64
N ASP A 130 -4.09 -16.95 -0.22
CA ASP A 130 -5.45 -16.84 0.28
C ASP A 130 -5.46 -16.00 1.57
N PRO A 131 -6.31 -14.96 1.68
CA PRO A 131 -6.44 -14.20 2.91
C PRO A 131 -6.79 -15.04 4.15
N GLN A 132 -7.46 -16.19 4.00
CA GLN A 132 -7.76 -17.09 5.11
C GLN A 132 -6.48 -17.76 5.64
N GLU A 133 -5.60 -18.24 4.77
CA GLU A 133 -4.31 -18.82 5.15
C GLU A 133 -3.46 -17.82 5.95
N VAL A 134 -3.40 -16.56 5.48
CA VAL A 134 -2.69 -15.49 6.20
C VAL A 134 -3.31 -15.23 7.58
N LEU A 135 -4.65 -15.23 7.67
CA LEU A 135 -5.34 -15.02 8.94
C LEU A 135 -5.07 -16.15 9.93
N ASP A 136 -5.12 -17.41 9.47
CA ASP A 136 -4.89 -18.58 10.31
C ASP A 136 -3.47 -18.55 10.90
N HIS A 137 -2.47 -18.16 10.12
CA HIS A 137 -1.12 -17.95 10.62
C HIS A 137 -1.04 -16.85 11.67
N ILE A 138 -1.66 -15.68 11.43
CA ILE A 138 -1.70 -14.60 12.44
C ILE A 138 -2.33 -15.07 13.75
N LEU A 139 -3.35 -15.92 13.69
CA LEU A 139 -4.04 -16.44 14.88
C LEU A 139 -3.25 -17.55 15.59
N ALA A 140 -2.49 -18.36 14.85
CA ALA A 140 -1.67 -19.44 15.39
C ALA A 140 -0.39 -18.96 16.11
N SER A 141 0.11 -17.78 15.74
CA SER A 141 1.30 -17.14 16.32
C SER A 141 1.07 -16.48 17.70
N ARG A 142 -0.08 -16.69 18.32
CA ARG A 142 -0.43 -16.20 19.67
C ARG A 142 -0.26 -17.28 20.73
#